data_AF-A0A2D4JXT7-F1
#
_entry.id   AF-A0A2D4JXT7-F1
#
_cell.length_a   1.000
_cell.length_b   1.000
_cell.length_c   1.000
_cell.angle_alpha   90.00
_cell.angle_beta   90.00
_cell.angle_gamma   90.00
#
_symmetry.space_group_name_H-M   'P 1'
#
loop_
_entity.id
_entity.type
_entity.pdbx_description
1 polymer ?
#
loop_
_entity_poly.entity_id
_entity_poly.type
_entity_poly.pdbx_seq_one_letter_code
_entity_poly.pdbx_strand_id
1 'polypeptide(L)'
;INPREKGRMRFHRLQNVQIALDYLKRRQVKLVNIRNDDITDGNPKLTLGLIWTIILHFQISDIHVTGESEDMSAKERLLLWTQQITEGCAGVRCENFTTCWRDGKLFNAIIHKYRPDLVDMNTVAVQSNLANLEHAFFVAEKLGVARLLDPEDVDVSSPDEKSVITYVSSLYDAFPKVPEG
;
A
#
# COMPACT_ATOMS: atom_id res chain seq x y z
N ILE A 1 -10.23 16.93 24.28
CA ILE A 1 -9.62 17.34 22.99
C ILE A 1 -8.44 18.23 23.36
N ASN A 2 -7.20 17.75 23.34
CA ASN A 2 -6.06 18.65 23.57
C ASN A 2 -5.69 19.30 22.24
N PRO A 3 -5.97 20.59 22.06
CA PRO A 3 -5.89 21.24 20.76
C PRO A 3 -4.43 21.48 20.41
N ARG A 4 -4.15 21.46 19.11
CA ARG A 4 -2.91 21.94 18.47
C ARG A 4 -2.27 23.09 19.26
N GLU A 5 -0.99 22.96 19.55
CA GLU A 5 -0.19 24.02 20.16
C GLU A 5 0.02 25.16 19.14
N LYS A 6 -0.41 26.38 19.47
CA LYS A 6 -0.41 27.51 18.54
C LYS A 6 0.90 28.28 18.63
N GLY A 7 1.59 28.41 17.50
CA GLY A 7 2.77 29.27 17.39
C GLY A 7 3.71 28.79 16.27
N ARG A 8 4.80 29.53 16.05
CA ARG A 8 5.77 29.26 14.97
C ARG A 8 7.17 28.85 15.45
N MET A 9 7.48 29.09 16.73
CA MET A 9 8.75 28.70 17.35
C MET A 9 8.90 27.17 17.42
N ARG A 10 10.15 26.69 17.47
CA ARG A 10 10.48 25.25 17.45
C ARG A 10 9.76 24.44 18.54
N PHE A 11 9.62 24.96 19.75
CA PHE A 11 8.93 24.22 20.81
C PHE A 11 7.44 23.95 20.51
N HIS A 12 6.74 24.87 19.82
CA HIS A 12 5.36 24.60 19.37
C HIS A 12 5.32 23.48 18.33
N ARG A 13 6.34 23.39 17.46
CA ARG A 13 6.45 22.30 16.48
C ARG A 13 6.70 20.96 17.17
N LEU A 14 7.65 20.93 18.12
CA LEU A 14 7.91 19.75 18.96
C LEU A 14 6.66 19.27 19.69
N GLN A 15 5.88 20.19 20.26
CA GLN A 15 4.64 19.86 20.96
C GLN A 15 3.57 19.31 20.01
N ASN A 16 3.40 19.90 18.83
CA ASN A 16 2.45 19.40 17.84
C ASN A 16 2.80 18.01 17.31
N VAL A 17 4.09 17.74 17.07
CA VAL A 17 4.54 16.39 16.73
C VAL A 17 4.30 15.44 17.90
N GLN A 18 4.61 15.84 19.14
CA GLN A 18 4.38 15.01 20.32
C GLN A 18 2.91 14.62 20.48
N ILE A 19 1.98 15.54 20.24
CA ILE A 19 0.53 15.26 20.25
C ILE A 19 0.18 14.13 19.26
N ALA A 20 0.76 14.16 18.05
CA ALA A 20 0.55 13.11 17.05
C ALA A 20 1.16 11.77 17.49
N LEU A 21 2.40 11.77 18.01
CA LEU A 21 3.05 10.55 18.49
C LEU A 21 2.29 9.93 19.68
N ASP A 22 1.76 10.75 20.59
CA ASP A 22 0.96 10.29 21.74
C ASP A 22 -0.42 9.78 21.31
N TYR A 23 -0.99 10.33 20.24
CA TYR A 23 -2.20 9.76 19.64
C TYR A 23 -1.93 8.35 19.09
N LEU A 24 -0.84 8.16 18.34
CA LEU A 24 -0.44 6.85 17.82
C LEU A 24 -0.17 5.85 18.94
N LYS A 25 0.57 6.24 19.99
CA LYS A 25 0.81 5.38 21.16
C LYS A 25 -0.48 4.96 21.87
N ARG A 26 -1.45 5.86 22.02
CA ARG A 26 -2.77 5.54 22.62
C ARG A 26 -3.58 4.56 21.77
N ARG A 27 -3.36 4.55 20.45
CA ARG A 27 -3.89 3.54 19.51
C ARG A 27 -3.04 2.26 19.46
N GLN A 28 -2.14 2.06 20.42
CA GLN A 28 -1.24 0.91 20.52
C GLN A 28 -0.27 0.74 19.34
N VAL A 29 -0.01 1.82 18.59
CA VAL A 29 0.97 1.83 17.51
C VAL A 29 2.39 1.83 18.09
N LYS A 30 3.23 0.89 17.64
CA LYS A 30 4.63 0.80 18.05
C LYS A 30 5.49 1.82 17.29
N LEU A 31 5.99 2.83 17.99
CA LEU A 31 6.91 3.83 17.47
C LEU A 31 8.35 3.48 17.88
N VAL A 32 9.08 2.77 17.03
CA VAL A 32 10.45 2.34 17.31
C VAL A 32 11.43 3.44 16.89
N ASN A 33 12.19 3.98 17.85
CA ASN A 33 13.24 4.99 17.61
C ASN A 33 12.76 6.27 16.90
N ILE A 34 11.50 6.68 17.09
CA ILE A 34 10.97 7.93 16.55
C ILE A 34 10.62 8.87 17.71
N ARG A 35 11.28 10.04 17.73
CA ARG A 35 11.02 11.13 18.68
C ARG A 35 10.47 12.35 17.96
N ASN A 36 9.98 13.32 18.73
CA ASN A 36 9.37 14.52 18.15
C ASN A 36 10.38 15.49 17.52
N ASP A 37 11.61 15.53 18.02
CA ASP A 37 12.73 16.29 17.47
C ASP A 37 13.20 15.72 16.13
N ASP A 38 13.23 14.39 15.98
CA ASP A 38 13.56 13.74 14.70
C ASP A 38 12.67 14.23 13.55
N ILE A 39 11.37 14.39 13.81
CA ILE A 39 10.40 14.85 12.81
C ILE A 39 10.44 16.37 12.65
N THR A 40 10.57 17.10 13.76
CA THR A 40 10.60 18.58 13.75
C THR A 40 11.81 19.12 13.00
N ASP A 41 12.95 18.43 13.11
CA ASP A 41 14.22 18.82 12.50
C ASP A 41 14.44 18.10 11.15
N GLY A 42 13.48 17.29 10.69
CA GLY A 42 13.42 16.79 9.32
C GLY A 42 14.34 15.62 9.01
N ASN A 43 14.54 14.68 9.96
CA ASN A 43 15.25 13.43 9.69
C ASN A 43 14.51 12.62 8.61
N PRO A 44 15.05 12.45 7.39
CA PRO A 44 14.28 11.86 6.29
C PRO A 44 13.90 10.40 6.56
N LYS A 45 14.83 9.60 7.10
CA LYS A 45 14.62 8.17 7.38
C LYS A 45 13.53 7.96 8.42
N LEU A 46 13.57 8.73 9.52
CA LEU A 46 12.59 8.60 10.60
C LEU A 46 11.24 9.20 10.23
N THR A 47 11.22 10.22 9.38
CA THR A 47 9.98 10.77 8.81
C THR A 47 9.29 9.74 7.93
N LEU A 48 10.01 9.12 6.98
CA LEU A 48 9.46 8.02 6.16
C LEU A 48 9.04 6.81 7.01
N GLY A 49 9.82 6.50 8.05
CA GLY A 49 9.47 5.46 9.02
C GLY A 49 8.14 5.74 9.74
N LEU A 50 7.92 6.98 10.18
CA LEU A 50 6.68 7.40 10.83
C LEU A 50 5.49 7.30 9.87
N ILE A 51 5.61 7.82 8.65
CA ILE A 51 4.55 7.75 7.64
C ILE A 51 4.20 6.29 7.32
N TRP A 52 5.20 5.43 7.12
CA TRP A 52 4.97 4.01 6.94
C TRP A 52 4.24 3.36 8.12
N THR A 53 4.62 3.68 9.35
CA THR A 53 3.94 3.16 10.54
C THR A 53 2.47 3.59 10.59
N ILE A 54 2.14 4.80 10.14
CA ILE A 54 0.75 5.28 10.03
C ILE A 54 -0.01 4.47 8.97
N ILE A 55 0.54 4.34 7.75
CA ILE A 55 -0.08 3.58 6.65
C ILE A 55 -0.30 2.12 7.07
N LEU A 56 0.74 1.48 7.63
CA LEU A 56 0.66 0.10 8.09
C LEU A 56 -0.47 -0.11 9.09
N HIS A 57 -0.62 0.78 10.07
CA HIS A 57 -1.61 0.61 11.13
C HIS A 57 -3.03 0.92 10.68
N PHE A 58 -3.24 1.99 9.90
CA PHE A 58 -4.59 2.47 9.58
C PHE A 58 -5.16 1.91 8.28
N GLN A 59 -4.31 1.51 7.34
CA GLN A 59 -4.75 1.04 6.02
C GLN A 59 -4.53 -0.47 5.88
N ILE A 60 -3.31 -0.95 6.18
CA ILE A 60 -2.93 -2.32 5.83
C ILE A 60 -3.34 -3.32 6.93
N SER A 61 -3.30 -2.92 8.22
CA SER A 61 -3.51 -3.87 9.33
C SER A 61 -4.91 -4.46 9.42
N ASP A 62 -5.92 -3.82 8.81
CA ASP A 62 -7.33 -4.22 8.81
C ASP A 62 -7.73 -5.09 7.61
N ILE A 63 -6.74 -5.57 6.85
CA ILE A 63 -6.97 -6.54 5.78
C ILE A 63 -7.36 -7.87 6.40
N HIS A 64 -8.49 -8.41 5.94
CA HIS A 64 -9.01 -9.73 6.31
C HIS A 64 -9.24 -10.55 5.02
N VAL A 65 -8.85 -11.82 5.06
CA VAL A 65 -8.82 -12.73 3.91
C VAL A 65 -9.27 -14.12 4.34
N THR A 66 -10.13 -14.75 3.55
CA THR A 66 -10.55 -16.13 3.82
C THR A 66 -9.34 -17.07 3.84
N GLY A 67 -9.21 -17.86 4.91
CA GLY A 67 -8.10 -18.79 5.10
C GLY A 67 -6.85 -18.18 5.75
N GLU A 68 -6.92 -16.95 6.26
CA GLU A 68 -5.86 -16.38 7.10
C GLU A 68 -5.74 -17.09 8.46
N SER A 69 -4.55 -17.03 9.06
CA SER A 69 -4.31 -17.44 10.44
C SER A 69 -3.97 -16.24 11.32
N GLU A 70 -4.24 -16.36 12.63
CA GLU A 70 -4.06 -15.26 13.60
C GLU A 70 -2.61 -14.75 13.70
N ASP A 71 -1.65 -15.60 13.36
CA ASP A 71 -0.21 -15.29 13.39
C ASP A 71 0.31 -14.60 12.13
N MET A 72 -0.50 -14.51 11.06
CA MET A 72 -0.12 -13.80 9.85
C MET A 72 0.02 -12.30 10.10
N SER A 73 1.10 -11.74 9.61
CA SER A 73 1.24 -10.29 9.46
C SER A 73 0.27 -9.76 8.41
N ALA A 74 -0.06 -8.47 8.51
CA ALA A 74 -0.92 -7.80 7.54
C ALA A 74 -0.36 -7.87 6.09
N LYS A 75 0.97 -7.88 5.95
CA LYS A 75 1.65 -8.08 4.67
C LYS A 75 1.38 -9.48 4.11
N GLU A 76 1.48 -10.52 4.93
CA GLU A 76 1.21 -11.90 4.51
C GLU A 76 -0.26 -12.07 4.13
N ARG A 77 -1.19 -11.43 4.85
CA ARG A 77 -2.61 -11.40 4.47
C ARG A 77 -2.82 -10.75 3.10
N LEU A 78 -2.23 -9.59 2.85
CA LEU A 78 -2.33 -8.93 1.54
C LEU A 78 -1.71 -9.79 0.42
N LEU A 79 -0.64 -10.53 0.71
CA LEU A 79 -0.02 -11.45 -0.24
C LEU A 79 -0.96 -12.62 -0.55
N LEU A 80 -1.57 -13.22 0.48
CA LEU A 80 -2.57 -14.28 0.33
C LEU A 80 -3.76 -13.82 -0.50
N TRP A 81 -4.30 -12.63 -0.22
CA TRP A 81 -5.37 -12.03 -1.01
C TRP A 81 -4.98 -11.89 -2.48
N THR A 82 -3.78 -11.37 -2.75
CA THR A 82 -3.29 -11.20 -4.12
C THR A 82 -3.21 -12.55 -4.84
N GLN A 83 -2.68 -13.58 -4.18
CA GLN A 83 -2.58 -14.93 -4.73
C GLN A 83 -3.96 -15.52 -5.04
N GLN A 84 -4.93 -15.40 -4.14
CA GLN A 84 -6.31 -15.88 -4.34
C GLN A 84 -7.02 -15.15 -5.47
N ILE A 85 -6.90 -13.82 -5.54
CA ILE A 85 -7.55 -13.01 -6.57
C ILE A 85 -6.99 -13.29 -7.97
N THR A 86 -5.69 -13.57 -8.06
CA THR A 86 -5.01 -13.86 -9.32
C THR A 86 -4.95 -15.36 -9.65
N GLU A 87 -5.56 -16.21 -8.83
CA GLU A 87 -5.62 -17.65 -9.09
C GLU A 87 -6.32 -17.95 -10.43
N GLY A 88 -5.71 -18.83 -11.22
CA GLY A 88 -6.19 -19.19 -12.57
C GLY A 88 -5.77 -18.22 -13.68
N CYS A 89 -5.13 -17.09 -13.35
CA CYS A 89 -4.54 -16.21 -14.37
C CYS A 89 -3.22 -16.79 -14.89
N ALA A 90 -3.21 -17.25 -16.14
CA ALA A 90 -2.05 -17.90 -16.73
C ALA A 90 -0.80 -17.00 -16.72
N GLY A 91 0.33 -17.54 -16.25
CA GLY A 91 1.61 -16.84 -16.22
C GLY A 91 1.73 -15.75 -15.14
N VAL A 92 0.81 -15.69 -14.18
CA VAL A 92 0.84 -14.74 -13.07
C VAL A 92 1.05 -15.50 -11.74
N ARG A 93 2.07 -15.11 -10.98
CA ARG A 93 2.35 -15.64 -9.64
C ARG A 93 2.92 -14.54 -8.76
N CYS A 94 2.36 -14.38 -7.55
CA CYS A 94 2.82 -13.39 -6.59
C CYS A 94 3.53 -14.07 -5.40
N GLU A 95 4.80 -13.73 -5.19
CA GLU A 95 5.60 -14.23 -4.05
C GLU A 95 6.16 -13.09 -3.18
N ASN A 96 6.12 -11.84 -3.66
CA ASN A 96 6.65 -10.68 -2.98
C ASN A 96 5.92 -9.40 -3.41
N PHE A 97 6.24 -8.27 -2.76
CA PHE A 97 5.77 -6.93 -3.13
C PHE A 97 6.86 -6.08 -3.79
N THR A 98 7.77 -6.72 -4.52
CA THR A 98 8.83 -6.05 -5.28
C THR A 98 8.84 -6.54 -6.73
N THR A 99 9.66 -7.53 -7.04
CA THR A 99 9.94 -7.99 -8.41
C THR A 99 8.74 -8.61 -9.11
N CYS A 100 7.82 -9.25 -8.38
CA CYS A 100 6.61 -9.83 -8.97
C CYS A 100 5.69 -8.78 -9.63
N TRP A 101 5.80 -7.51 -9.23
CA TRP A 101 4.93 -6.43 -9.69
C TRP A 101 5.51 -5.61 -10.84
N ARG A 102 6.79 -5.83 -11.15
CA ARG A 102 7.56 -5.06 -12.13
C ARG A 102 6.93 -5.06 -13.52
N ASP A 103 6.40 -6.20 -13.96
CA ASP A 103 5.86 -6.34 -15.32
C ASP A 103 4.41 -5.84 -15.50
N GLY A 104 3.81 -5.34 -14.41
CA GLY A 104 2.46 -4.80 -14.39
C GLY A 104 1.34 -5.85 -14.51
N LYS A 105 1.65 -7.15 -14.66
CA LYS A 105 0.63 -8.18 -14.91
C LYS A 105 -0.24 -8.43 -13.68
N LEU A 106 0.34 -8.40 -12.47
CA LEU A 106 -0.42 -8.55 -11.23
C LEU A 106 -1.46 -7.45 -11.04
N PHE A 107 -1.12 -6.19 -11.32
CA PHE A 107 -2.08 -5.09 -11.22
C PHE A 107 -3.26 -5.27 -12.19
N ASN A 108 -2.97 -5.62 -13.45
CA ASN A 108 -4.00 -5.88 -14.44
C ASN A 108 -4.86 -7.10 -14.08
N ALA A 109 -4.25 -8.18 -13.57
CA ALA A 109 -4.96 -9.39 -13.17
C ALA A 109 -5.95 -9.12 -12.02
N ILE A 110 -5.55 -8.33 -11.01
CA ILE A 110 -6.45 -7.91 -9.93
C ILE A 110 -7.64 -7.14 -10.49
N ILE A 111 -7.40 -6.14 -11.34
CA ILE A 111 -8.47 -5.33 -11.93
C ILE A 111 -9.39 -6.22 -12.79
N HIS A 112 -8.82 -7.09 -13.62
CA HIS A 112 -9.57 -8.02 -14.47
C HIS A 112 -10.50 -8.93 -13.67
N LYS A 113 -10.08 -9.40 -12.48
CA LYS A 113 -10.91 -10.25 -11.62
C LYS A 113 -12.24 -9.59 -11.25
N TYR A 114 -12.24 -8.28 -10.98
CA TYR A 114 -13.43 -7.54 -10.59
C TYR A 114 -14.14 -6.86 -11.78
N ARG A 115 -13.38 -6.48 -12.81
CA ARG A 115 -13.83 -5.74 -14.00
C ARG A 115 -13.20 -6.33 -15.27
N PRO A 116 -13.61 -7.53 -15.69
CA PRO A 116 -13.05 -8.21 -16.85
C PRO A 116 -13.32 -7.44 -18.16
N ASP A 117 -14.31 -6.55 -18.16
CA ASP A 117 -14.66 -5.67 -19.27
C ASP A 117 -13.62 -4.55 -19.53
N LEU A 118 -12.74 -4.26 -18.56
CA LEU A 118 -11.78 -3.16 -18.64
C LEU A 118 -10.35 -3.60 -18.95
N VAL A 119 -10.05 -4.90 -18.90
CA VAL A 119 -8.70 -5.43 -19.05
C VAL A 119 -8.72 -6.69 -19.92
N ASP A 120 -8.01 -6.68 -21.04
CA ASP A 120 -7.76 -7.88 -21.84
C ASP A 120 -6.40 -8.52 -21.45
N MET A 121 -6.47 -9.66 -20.76
CA MET A 121 -5.27 -10.36 -20.30
C MET A 121 -4.43 -10.95 -21.43
N ASN A 122 -4.99 -11.18 -22.63
CA ASN A 122 -4.20 -11.64 -23.78
C ASN A 122 -3.25 -10.54 -24.26
N THR A 123 -3.74 -9.29 -24.28
CA THR A 123 -2.95 -8.11 -24.59
C THR A 123 -1.88 -7.88 -23.52
N VAL A 124 -2.24 -7.95 -22.24
CA VAL A 124 -1.31 -7.79 -21.09
C VAL A 124 -0.16 -8.81 -21.13
N ALA A 125 -0.42 -10.02 -21.62
CA ALA A 125 0.58 -11.09 -21.67
C ALA A 125 1.78 -10.76 -22.60
N VAL A 126 1.57 -9.96 -23.63
CA VAL A 126 2.56 -9.69 -24.70
C VAL A 126 3.08 -8.24 -24.74
N GLN A 127 2.45 -7.33 -24.00
CA GLN A 127 2.87 -5.93 -23.92
C GLN A 127 4.10 -5.72 -23.02
N SER A 128 4.70 -4.54 -23.12
CA SER A 128 5.83 -4.15 -22.28
C SER A 128 5.38 -3.85 -20.84
N ASN A 129 6.32 -3.94 -19.90
CA ASN A 129 6.11 -3.62 -18.48
C ASN A 129 5.48 -2.23 -18.30
N LEU A 130 6.11 -1.19 -18.89
CA LEU A 130 5.61 0.18 -18.82
C LEU A 130 4.18 0.33 -19.35
N ALA A 131 3.83 -0.33 -20.45
CA ALA A 131 2.47 -0.27 -20.99
C ALA A 131 1.46 -0.94 -20.06
N ASN A 132 1.81 -2.11 -19.50
CA ASN A 132 0.97 -2.81 -18.54
C ASN A 132 0.76 -1.99 -17.25
N LEU A 133 1.82 -1.39 -16.71
CA LEU A 133 1.78 -0.55 -15.52
C LEU A 133 0.92 0.70 -15.76
N GLU A 134 1.17 1.43 -16.84
CA GLU A 134 0.39 2.62 -17.23
C GLU A 134 -1.09 2.28 -17.36
N HIS A 135 -1.41 1.19 -18.08
CA HIS A 135 -2.77 0.74 -18.28
C HIS A 135 -3.46 0.42 -16.96
N ALA A 136 -2.83 -0.38 -16.09
CA ALA A 136 -3.41 -0.74 -14.81
C ALA A 136 -3.66 0.48 -13.93
N PHE A 137 -2.71 1.41 -13.85
CA PHE A 137 -2.83 2.61 -13.03
C PHE A 137 -3.90 3.56 -13.57
N PHE A 138 -4.00 3.71 -14.89
CA PHE A 138 -5.07 4.46 -15.54
C PHE A 138 -6.45 3.88 -15.26
N VAL A 139 -6.62 2.56 -15.43
CA VAL A 139 -7.91 1.89 -15.19
C VAL A 139 -8.29 1.94 -13.71
N ALA A 140 -7.34 1.70 -12.80
CA ALA A 140 -7.57 1.78 -11.36
C ALA A 140 -8.01 3.19 -10.93
N GLU A 141 -7.43 4.24 -11.51
CA GLU A 141 -7.85 5.63 -11.25
C GLU A 141 -9.32 5.87 -11.65
N LYS A 142 -9.76 5.32 -12.79
CA LYS A 142 -11.18 5.39 -13.19
C LYS A 142 -12.12 4.63 -12.25
N LEU A 143 -11.58 3.67 -11.49
CA LEU A 143 -12.28 2.92 -10.46
C LEU A 143 -12.17 3.58 -9.07
N GLY A 144 -11.55 4.76 -8.96
CA GLY A 144 -11.46 5.53 -7.72
C GLY A 144 -10.21 5.27 -6.88
N VAL A 145 -9.24 4.52 -7.39
CA VAL A 145 -7.96 4.27 -6.70
C VAL A 145 -6.97 5.37 -7.06
N ALA A 146 -6.54 6.14 -6.05
CA ALA A 146 -5.57 7.21 -6.26
C ALA A 146 -4.24 6.65 -6.82
N ARG A 147 -3.71 7.28 -7.87
CA ARG A 147 -2.48 6.86 -8.53
C ARG A 147 -1.25 7.28 -7.70
N LEU A 148 -0.72 6.35 -6.91
CA LEU A 148 0.40 6.58 -6.00
C LEU A 148 1.77 6.22 -6.58
N LEU A 149 1.79 5.50 -7.70
CA LEU A 149 3.00 4.97 -8.34
C LEU A 149 3.08 5.48 -9.77
N ASP A 150 4.28 5.83 -10.20
CA ASP A 150 4.61 6.07 -11.59
C ASP A 150 5.18 4.78 -12.22
N PRO A 151 4.82 4.43 -13.47
CA PRO A 151 5.29 3.21 -14.13
C PRO A 151 6.82 3.05 -14.12
N GLU A 152 7.56 4.14 -14.34
CA GLU A 152 9.03 4.15 -14.35
C GLU A 152 9.66 3.80 -13.00
N ASP A 153 8.98 4.08 -11.88
CA ASP A 153 9.46 3.76 -10.53
C ASP A 153 9.19 2.29 -10.18
N VAL A 154 8.32 1.61 -10.94
CA VAL A 154 7.98 0.18 -10.78
C VAL A 154 8.69 -0.68 -11.82
N ASP A 155 8.96 -0.21 -13.03
CA ASP A 155 9.75 -0.95 -14.03
C ASP A 155 11.27 -0.84 -13.76
N VAL A 156 11.67 -1.18 -12.55
CA VAL A 156 13.06 -1.24 -12.09
C VAL A 156 13.39 -2.66 -11.61
N SER A 157 14.68 -2.94 -11.38
CA SER A 157 15.12 -4.28 -10.98
C SER A 157 14.48 -4.78 -9.67
N SER A 158 14.21 -3.88 -8.73
CA SER A 158 13.49 -4.16 -7.49
C SER A 158 12.74 -2.90 -7.06
N PRO A 159 11.41 -2.84 -7.29
CA PRO A 159 10.56 -1.75 -6.82
C PRO A 159 10.61 -1.58 -5.29
N ASP A 160 10.29 -0.38 -4.79
CA ASP A 160 10.17 -0.15 -3.34
C ASP A 160 8.97 -0.92 -2.79
N GLU A 161 9.25 -1.83 -1.85
CA GLU A 161 8.26 -2.75 -1.32
C GLU A 161 7.10 -2.04 -0.61
N LYS A 162 7.39 -0.95 0.11
CA LYS A 162 6.38 -0.23 0.88
C LYS A 162 5.45 0.56 -0.03
N SER A 163 5.99 1.17 -1.08
CA SER A 163 5.22 1.84 -2.11
C SER A 163 4.27 0.87 -2.81
N VAL A 164 4.76 -0.31 -3.22
CA VAL A 164 3.91 -1.35 -3.83
C VAL A 164 2.84 -1.83 -2.85
N ILE A 165 3.19 -2.18 -1.61
CA ILE A 165 2.20 -2.62 -0.60
C ILE A 165 1.12 -1.54 -0.39
N THR A 166 1.50 -0.27 -0.30
CA THR A 166 0.57 0.84 -0.07
C THR A 166 -0.44 0.95 -1.23
N TYR A 167 0.04 0.84 -2.46
CA TYR A 167 -0.83 0.91 -3.63
C TYR A 167 -1.72 -0.34 -3.76
N VAL A 168 -1.18 -1.53 -3.51
CA VAL A 168 -1.95 -2.79 -3.55
C VAL A 168 -3.01 -2.84 -2.45
N SER A 169 -2.71 -2.32 -1.25
CA SER A 169 -3.70 -2.15 -0.19
C SER A 169 -4.82 -1.20 -0.61
N SER A 170 -4.50 -0.14 -1.37
CA SER A 170 -5.51 0.78 -1.90
C SER A 170 -6.42 0.11 -2.95
N LEU A 171 -5.89 -0.83 -3.74
CA LEU A 171 -6.69 -1.68 -4.62
C LEU A 171 -7.62 -2.60 -3.81
N TYR A 172 -7.10 -3.24 -2.76
CA TYR A 172 -7.90 -4.08 -1.86
C TYR A 172 -9.09 -3.31 -1.27
N ASP A 173 -8.87 -2.06 -0.82
CA ASP A 173 -9.93 -1.24 -0.22
C ASP A 173 -11.01 -0.80 -1.23
N ALA A 174 -10.65 -0.64 -2.50
CA ALA A 174 -11.56 -0.15 -3.54
C ALA A 174 -12.47 -1.25 -4.11
N PHE A 175 -12.10 -2.52 -3.99
CA PHE A 175 -12.89 -3.62 -4.53
C PHE A 175 -13.78 -4.29 -3.46
N PRO A 176 -14.95 -4.83 -3.84
CA PRO A 176 -15.82 -5.52 -2.89
C PRO A 176 -15.11 -6.68 -2.21
N LYS A 177 -15.14 -6.71 -0.88
CA LYS A 177 -14.68 -7.85 -0.10
C LYS A 177 -15.70 -8.99 -0.30
N VAL A 178 -15.23 -10.20 -0.60
CA VAL A 178 -16.11 -11.38 -0.68
C VAL A 178 -16.81 -11.51 0.68
N PRO A 179 -18.16 -11.57 0.73
CA PRO A 179 -18.85 -11.76 2.01
C PRO A 179 -18.36 -13.05 2.66
N GLU A 180 -18.09 -13.00 3.96
CA GLU A 180 -17.95 -14.22 4.76
C GLU A 180 -19.26 -15.01 4.62
N GLY A 181 -19.18 -16.17 3.95
CA GLY A 181 -20.30 -17.09 3.79
C GLY A 181 -20.64 -17.81 5.08
#